data_AF-A0A951MJ70-F1
#
_entry.id   AF-A0A951MJ70-F1
#
_cell.length_a   1.000
_cell.length_b   1.000
_cell.length_c   1.000
_cell.angle_alpha   90.00
_cell.angle_beta   90.00
_cell.angle_gamma   90.00
#
_symmetry.space_group_name_H-M   'P 1'
#
loop_
_entity.id
_entity.type
_entity.pdbx_description
1 polymer ?
#
loop_
_entity_poly.entity_id
_entity_poly.type
_entity_poly.pdbx_seq_one_letter_code
_entity_poly.pdbx_strand_id
1 'polypeptide(L)'
;MLEAFLERDASFDGVFLTAVRTTGIFCRPTCPARKPRPENVEFFPDARHALLAGYRPCRRCRPLRPTGTPPAWLRPLLDAVEEDPSRRWNDADLRGRGLSPERVRRWFSQHHGMTFHAYSRARRLGEALGSIRGGEDVTRAAFASGYDSLSAFNQAFKEVVGATPTEARHATRITVTRIPTPLGPMVAAATDEALCLLEFADRRMLETQLRRLGERLNAVFVPGSGPILARAAEQVRVYFEGARREFDVPLALPGTAFQETVWEALRRVPYGETVSYGELARRLGRPSAVRAVARANGDNRVALMVPCHRVVGSDGALTGYGGGLWRKRAMLALERGERSGSGATRA
;
A
#
# COMPACT_ATOMS: atom_id res chain seq x y z
N MET A 1 21.79 11.10 -1.41
CA MET A 1 20.44 11.53 -0.96
C MET A 1 20.49 12.33 0.33
N LEU A 2 21.07 11.82 1.41
CA LEU A 2 21.17 12.58 2.67
C LEU A 2 22.01 13.85 2.53
N GLU A 3 23.19 13.76 1.95
CA GLU A 3 24.06 14.91 1.66
C GLU A 3 23.33 15.96 0.80
N ALA A 4 22.80 15.55 -0.36
CA ALA A 4 21.95 16.40 -1.21
C ALA A 4 20.77 17.07 -0.47
N PHE A 5 20.12 16.37 0.47
CA PHE A 5 19.08 16.96 1.31
C PHE A 5 19.65 17.95 2.32
N LEU A 6 20.78 17.67 2.96
CA LEU A 6 21.42 18.58 3.92
C LEU A 6 21.88 19.88 3.25
N GLU A 7 22.43 19.77 2.04
CA GLU A 7 22.94 20.88 1.23
C GLU A 7 21.86 21.63 0.45
N ARG A 8 20.63 21.09 0.40
CA ARG A 8 19.50 21.63 -0.39
C ARG A 8 19.79 21.67 -1.89
N ASP A 9 20.48 20.67 -2.41
CA ASP A 9 20.84 20.60 -3.82
C ASP A 9 19.58 20.51 -4.70
N ALA A 10 19.40 21.50 -5.57
CA ALA A 10 18.26 21.63 -6.47
C ALA A 10 18.28 20.61 -7.62
N SER A 11 19.44 20.06 -7.97
CA SER A 11 19.55 19.03 -9.01
C SER A 11 18.84 17.72 -8.63
N PHE A 12 18.56 17.53 -7.34
CA PHE A 12 17.83 16.37 -6.82
C PHE A 12 16.33 16.64 -6.59
N ASP A 13 15.80 17.83 -6.90
CA ASP A 13 14.36 18.06 -6.79
C ASP A 13 13.58 17.17 -7.77
N GLY A 14 12.61 16.43 -7.27
CA GLY A 14 11.88 15.40 -8.03
C GLY A 14 12.61 14.06 -8.18
N VAL A 15 13.87 13.93 -7.74
CA VAL A 15 14.61 12.65 -7.70
C VAL A 15 14.22 11.84 -6.47
N PHE A 16 14.01 12.50 -5.33
CA PHE A 16 13.49 11.90 -4.11
C PHE A 16 12.80 12.95 -3.24
N LEU A 17 11.99 12.49 -2.30
CA LEU A 17 11.43 13.29 -1.21
C LEU A 17 12.01 12.82 0.11
N THR A 18 12.11 13.75 1.05
CA THR A 18 12.67 13.50 2.38
C THR A 18 11.58 13.60 3.42
N ALA A 19 11.38 12.53 4.18
CA ALA A 19 10.50 12.46 5.32
C ALA A 19 11.27 12.51 6.64
N VAL A 20 10.66 13.11 7.65
CA VAL A 20 11.27 13.34 8.95
C VAL A 20 10.43 12.61 10.00
N ARG A 21 10.96 11.48 10.51
CA ARG A 21 10.27 10.54 11.42
C ARG A 21 9.64 11.26 12.62
N THR A 22 10.40 12.15 13.25
CA THR A 22 9.99 12.88 14.46
C THR A 22 8.89 13.90 14.25
N THR A 23 8.73 14.44 13.03
CA THR A 23 7.72 15.47 12.75
C THR A 23 6.54 14.93 11.95
N GLY A 24 6.66 13.74 11.38
CA GLY A 24 5.65 13.20 10.48
C GLY A 24 5.49 14.02 9.20
N ILE A 25 6.50 14.80 8.79
CA ILE A 25 6.45 15.64 7.58
C ILE A 25 7.39 15.10 6.51
N PHE A 26 6.95 15.09 5.26
CA PHE A 26 7.84 14.91 4.10
C PHE A 26 7.95 16.17 3.25
N CYS A 27 9.09 16.34 2.60
CA CYS A 27 9.50 17.57 1.93
C CYS A 27 10.41 17.28 0.73
N ARG A 28 10.62 18.30 -0.10
CA ARG A 28 11.58 18.26 -1.20
C ARG A 28 13.02 18.38 -0.68
N PRO A 29 14.03 17.93 -1.43
CA PRO A 29 15.43 18.10 -1.07
C PRO A 29 15.80 19.57 -0.81
N THR A 30 15.22 20.45 -1.65
CA THR A 30 15.34 21.92 -1.61
C THR A 30 14.56 22.60 -0.49
N CYS A 31 13.88 21.85 0.38
CA CYS A 31 13.03 22.43 1.42
C CYS A 31 13.83 23.37 2.35
N PRO A 32 13.37 24.63 2.55
CA PRO A 32 14.06 25.60 3.39
C PRO A 32 13.86 25.37 4.89
N ALA A 33 13.11 24.33 5.29
CA ALA A 33 12.95 23.96 6.68
C ALA A 33 14.30 23.60 7.34
N ARG A 34 14.38 23.73 8.68
CA ARG A 34 15.54 23.32 9.46
C ARG A 34 15.78 21.82 9.23
N LYS A 35 17.03 21.44 8.99
CA LYS A 35 17.39 20.05 8.70
C LYS A 35 17.35 19.21 10.01
N PRO A 36 16.64 18.07 10.02
CA PRO A 36 16.61 17.15 11.15
C PRO A 36 17.93 16.38 11.29
N ARG A 37 18.09 15.64 12.40
CA ARG A 37 19.21 14.70 12.56
C ARG A 37 19.12 13.57 11.53
N PRO A 38 20.25 13.12 10.94
CA PRO A 38 20.29 12.05 9.94
C PRO A 38 19.50 10.78 10.31
N GLU A 39 19.58 10.34 11.56
CA GLU A 39 18.85 9.16 12.09
C GLU A 39 17.32 9.25 11.96
N ASN A 40 16.78 10.47 11.86
CA ASN A 40 15.35 10.73 11.75
C ASN A 40 14.89 10.96 10.31
N VAL A 41 15.77 10.74 9.32
CA VAL A 41 15.50 11.01 7.92
C VAL A 41 15.18 9.71 7.17
N GLU A 42 14.14 9.76 6.36
CA GLU A 42 13.72 8.68 5.45
C GLU A 42 13.53 9.27 4.05
N PHE A 43 13.83 8.51 3.00
CA PHE A 43 13.69 8.98 1.62
C PHE A 43 12.61 8.20 0.89
N PHE A 44 11.84 8.90 0.08
CA PHE A 44 10.77 8.34 -0.73
C PHE A 44 10.99 8.72 -2.20
N PRO A 45 10.70 7.82 -3.16
CA PRO A 45 10.89 8.12 -4.58
C PRO A 45 9.87 9.16 -5.07
N ASP A 46 8.70 9.25 -4.43
CA ASP A 46 7.66 10.20 -4.81
C ASP A 46 6.74 10.56 -3.63
N ALA A 47 5.88 11.54 -3.91
CA ALA A 47 4.84 12.04 -3.02
C ALA A 47 3.85 10.96 -2.56
N ARG A 48 3.52 10.03 -3.45
CA ARG A 48 2.59 8.93 -3.17
C ARG A 48 3.16 8.05 -2.07
N HIS A 49 4.43 7.67 -2.14
CA HIS A 49 5.06 6.80 -1.16
C HIS A 49 5.17 7.48 0.21
N ALA A 50 5.49 8.77 0.25
CA ALA A 50 5.57 9.53 1.50
C ALA A 50 4.20 9.72 2.18
N LEU A 51 3.16 10.04 1.40
CA LEU A 51 1.77 10.14 1.90
C LEU A 51 1.27 8.81 2.44
N LEU A 52 1.53 7.73 1.71
CA LEU A 52 1.13 6.39 2.10
C LEU A 52 1.88 5.97 3.37
N ALA A 53 3.11 6.41 3.61
CA ALA A 53 3.83 6.15 4.86
C ALA A 53 3.30 6.97 6.08
N GLY A 54 2.21 7.73 5.91
CA GLY A 54 1.59 8.50 6.99
C GLY A 54 2.31 9.82 7.27
N TYR A 55 3.19 10.26 6.35
CA TYR A 55 3.79 11.58 6.42
C TYR A 55 2.89 12.61 5.75
N ARG A 56 2.74 13.75 6.42
CA ARG A 56 2.06 14.93 5.90
C ARG A 56 2.98 15.71 4.95
N PRO A 57 2.46 16.28 3.84
CA PRO A 57 3.26 17.13 2.98
C PRO A 57 3.70 18.41 3.72
N CYS A 58 4.96 18.80 3.53
CA CYS A 58 5.48 20.03 4.09
C CYS A 58 4.76 21.24 3.50
N ARG A 59 4.16 22.06 4.37
CA ARG A 59 3.48 23.30 3.97
C ARG A 59 4.42 24.35 3.38
N ARG A 60 5.73 24.28 3.68
CA ARG A 60 6.74 25.21 3.17
C ARG A 60 7.11 24.92 1.72
N CYS A 61 7.59 23.71 1.43
CA CYS A 61 8.05 23.35 0.08
C CYS A 61 6.96 22.74 -0.80
N ARG A 62 5.77 22.46 -0.25
CA ARG A 62 4.58 21.91 -0.95
C ARG A 62 4.94 20.76 -1.91
N PRO A 63 5.47 19.64 -1.40
CA PRO A 63 6.09 18.57 -2.20
C PRO A 63 5.11 17.81 -3.10
N LEU A 64 3.80 18.00 -2.94
CA LEU A 64 2.75 17.42 -3.77
C LEU A 64 2.47 18.20 -5.06
N ARG A 65 2.97 19.43 -5.16
CA ARG A 65 2.97 20.15 -6.43
C ARG A 65 4.01 19.47 -7.32
N PRO A 66 3.73 19.18 -8.60
CA PRO A 66 4.74 18.68 -9.53
C PRO A 66 5.97 19.61 -9.57
N THR A 67 7.09 19.13 -10.11
CA THR A 67 8.12 19.99 -10.70
C THR A 67 7.50 20.67 -11.92
N GLY A 68 6.72 21.71 -11.66
CA GLY A 68 5.80 22.32 -12.61
C GLY A 68 4.53 22.77 -11.89
N THR A 69 4.03 23.94 -12.25
CA THR A 69 2.75 24.42 -11.73
C THR A 69 1.66 23.45 -12.15
N PRO A 70 0.86 22.85 -11.23
CA PRO A 70 -0.29 22.06 -11.64
C PRO A 70 -1.13 22.90 -12.59
N PRO A 71 -1.76 22.30 -13.61
CA PRO A 71 -2.51 23.06 -14.59
C PRO A 71 -3.49 24.01 -13.89
N ALA A 72 -3.62 25.24 -14.39
CA ALA A 72 -4.44 26.27 -13.75
C ALA A 72 -5.87 25.78 -13.44
N TRP A 73 -6.41 24.91 -14.28
CA TRP A 73 -7.72 24.28 -14.12
C TRP A 73 -7.80 23.30 -12.93
N LEU A 74 -6.71 22.67 -12.51
CA LEU A 74 -6.67 21.68 -11.42
C LEU A 74 -6.25 22.28 -10.08
N ARG A 75 -5.52 23.40 -10.11
CA ARG A 75 -4.96 24.05 -8.92
C ARG A 75 -6.01 24.32 -7.82
N PRO A 76 -7.22 24.86 -8.13
CA PRO A 76 -8.25 25.08 -7.12
C PRO A 76 -8.76 23.79 -6.44
N LEU A 77 -8.72 22.64 -7.14
CA LEU A 77 -9.10 21.35 -6.56
C LEU A 77 -8.03 20.85 -5.59
N LEU A 78 -6.75 20.95 -5.97
CA LEU A 78 -5.63 20.53 -5.12
C LEU A 78 -5.51 21.40 -3.87
N ASP A 79 -5.64 22.72 -4.02
CA ASP A 79 -5.60 23.64 -2.90
C ASP A 79 -6.77 23.36 -1.93
N ALA A 80 -7.98 23.11 -2.45
CA ALA A 80 -9.12 22.72 -1.61
C ALA A 80 -8.94 21.39 -0.87
N VAL A 81 -8.22 20.42 -1.45
CA VAL A 81 -7.88 19.16 -0.77
C VAL A 81 -6.81 19.36 0.31
N GLU A 82 -5.92 20.35 0.18
CA GLU A 82 -4.89 20.61 1.20
C GLU A 82 -5.36 21.56 2.29
N GLU A 83 -6.32 22.43 1.99
CA GLU A 83 -7.01 23.29 2.97
C GLU A 83 -7.93 22.47 3.88
N ASP A 84 -8.60 21.46 3.32
CA ASP A 84 -9.48 20.55 4.03
C ASP A 84 -9.21 19.10 3.58
N PRO A 85 -8.13 18.47 4.09
CA PRO A 85 -7.75 17.12 3.71
C PRO A 85 -8.73 16.06 4.20
N SER A 86 -9.59 16.44 5.14
CA SER A 86 -10.72 15.72 5.71
C SER A 86 -11.94 15.61 4.79
N ARG A 87 -12.11 16.55 3.85
CA ARG A 87 -13.26 16.60 2.94
C ARG A 87 -13.36 15.36 2.05
N ARG A 88 -14.57 14.81 1.95
CA ARG A 88 -14.91 13.79 0.96
C ARG A 88 -15.21 14.44 -0.39
N TRP A 89 -14.70 13.83 -1.46
CA TRP A 89 -14.91 14.27 -2.84
C TRP A 89 -15.61 13.18 -3.66
N ASN A 90 -16.59 13.59 -4.46
CA ASN A 90 -17.28 12.76 -5.44
C ASN A 90 -17.30 13.42 -6.84
N ASP A 91 -17.76 12.69 -7.86
CA ASP A 91 -17.80 13.18 -9.23
C ASP A 91 -18.75 14.39 -9.41
N ALA A 92 -19.81 14.53 -8.61
CA ALA A 92 -20.69 15.70 -8.65
C ALA A 92 -20.00 16.96 -8.09
N ASP A 93 -19.17 16.83 -7.05
CA ASP A 93 -18.35 17.94 -6.54
C ASP A 93 -17.36 18.45 -7.59
N LEU A 94 -16.78 17.53 -8.36
CA LEU A 94 -15.88 17.87 -9.47
C LEU A 94 -16.65 18.63 -10.56
N ARG A 95 -17.81 18.12 -10.98
CA ARG A 95 -18.65 18.77 -11.99
C ARG A 95 -19.15 20.14 -11.53
N GLY A 96 -19.55 20.28 -10.26
CA GLY A 96 -19.97 21.55 -9.68
C GLY A 96 -18.85 22.61 -9.65
N ARG A 97 -17.59 22.19 -9.76
CA ARG A 97 -16.42 23.07 -9.90
C ARG A 97 -15.99 23.27 -11.36
N GLY A 98 -16.79 22.83 -12.32
CA GLY A 98 -16.47 22.90 -13.74
C GLY A 98 -15.38 21.92 -14.19
N LEU A 99 -15.13 20.85 -13.40
CA LEU A 99 -14.10 19.86 -13.70
C LEU A 99 -14.72 18.59 -14.27
N SER A 100 -14.12 18.06 -15.34
CA SER A 100 -14.43 16.71 -15.84
C SER A 100 -13.76 15.66 -14.93
N PRO A 101 -14.53 14.76 -14.30
CA PRO A 101 -13.98 13.67 -13.50
C PRO A 101 -12.99 12.78 -14.27
N GLU A 102 -13.24 12.57 -15.56
CA GLU A 102 -12.43 11.75 -16.46
C GLU A 102 -11.07 12.42 -16.72
N ARG A 103 -11.07 13.73 -16.96
CA ARG A 103 -9.86 14.54 -17.13
C ARG A 103 -9.02 14.55 -15.86
N VAL A 104 -9.66 14.75 -14.71
CA VAL A 104 -9.01 14.69 -13.38
C VAL A 104 -8.41 13.31 -13.14
N ARG A 105 -9.18 12.24 -13.38
CA ARG A 105 -8.73 10.85 -13.22
C ARG A 105 -7.54 10.54 -14.11
N ARG A 106 -7.58 10.92 -15.39
CA ARG A 106 -6.49 10.70 -16.36
C ARG A 106 -5.22 11.40 -15.93
N TRP A 107 -5.33 12.66 -15.52
CA TRP A 107 -4.18 13.43 -15.03
C TRP A 107 -3.54 12.77 -13.81
N PHE A 108 -4.36 12.38 -12.82
CA PHE A 108 -3.87 11.70 -11.61
C PHE A 108 -3.26 10.33 -11.90
N SER A 109 -3.85 9.53 -12.79
CA SER A 109 -3.28 8.25 -13.19
C SER A 109 -1.92 8.42 -13.88
N GLN A 110 -1.78 9.44 -14.72
CA GLN A 110 -0.55 9.71 -15.47
C GLN A 110 0.57 10.28 -14.59
N HIS A 111 0.25 11.13 -13.61
CA HIS A 111 1.25 11.87 -12.82
C HIS A 111 1.48 11.29 -11.42
N HIS A 112 0.54 10.50 -10.89
CA HIS A 112 0.61 9.96 -9.53
C HIS A 112 0.38 8.44 -9.46
N GLY A 113 0.16 7.77 -10.60
CA GLY A 113 -0.06 6.31 -10.65
C GLY A 113 -1.31 5.84 -9.89
N MET A 114 -2.25 6.75 -9.61
CA MET A 114 -3.50 6.47 -8.88
C MET A 114 -4.61 7.42 -9.33
N THR A 115 -5.87 7.14 -8.99
CA THR A 115 -6.97 8.07 -9.29
C THR A 115 -7.04 9.21 -8.26
N PHE A 116 -7.65 10.35 -8.62
CA PHE A 116 -7.91 11.46 -7.69
C PHE A 116 -8.68 11.03 -6.43
N HIS A 117 -9.64 10.13 -6.58
CA HIS A 117 -10.43 9.63 -5.46
C HIS A 117 -9.59 8.76 -4.51
N ALA A 118 -8.65 7.97 -5.05
CA ALA A 118 -7.68 7.23 -4.25
C ALA A 118 -6.70 8.18 -3.53
N TYR A 119 -6.26 9.24 -4.22
CA TYR A 119 -5.44 10.29 -3.65
C TYR A 119 -6.15 11.02 -2.49
N SER A 120 -7.37 11.54 -2.69
CA SER A 120 -8.16 12.22 -1.66
C SER A 120 -8.44 11.31 -0.46
N ARG A 121 -8.78 10.03 -0.71
CA ARG A 121 -8.98 9.04 0.36
C ARG A 121 -7.70 8.82 1.18
N ALA A 122 -6.55 8.71 0.52
CA ALA A 122 -5.26 8.57 1.20
C ALA A 122 -4.90 9.81 2.02
N ARG A 123 -5.28 11.02 1.57
CA ARG A 123 -5.07 12.26 2.34
C ARG A 123 -5.88 12.29 3.64
N ARG A 124 -7.18 11.96 3.58
CA ARG A 124 -8.08 11.88 4.76
C ARG A 124 -7.57 10.91 5.82
N LEU A 125 -7.18 9.71 5.38
CA LEU A 125 -6.64 8.68 6.27
C LEU A 125 -5.28 9.08 6.87
N GLY A 126 -4.41 9.71 6.08
CA GLY A 126 -3.12 10.19 6.55
C GLY A 126 -3.23 11.30 7.61
N GLU A 127 -4.23 12.16 7.52
CA GLU A 127 -4.49 13.21 8.51
C GLU A 127 -4.99 12.64 9.84
N ALA A 128 -6.02 11.79 9.81
CA ALA A 128 -6.54 11.13 11.01
C ALA A 128 -5.47 10.32 11.76
N LEU A 129 -4.62 9.59 11.03
CA LEU A 129 -3.50 8.84 11.61
C LEU A 129 -2.41 9.76 12.20
N GLY A 130 -2.21 10.94 11.62
CA GLY A 130 -1.29 11.95 12.13
C GLY A 130 -1.73 12.55 13.46
N SER A 131 -3.02 12.90 13.59
CA SER A 131 -3.59 13.44 14.84
C SER A 131 -3.59 12.42 15.98
N ILE A 132 -3.90 11.15 15.69
CA ILE A 132 -3.85 10.06 16.68
C ILE A 132 -2.41 9.84 17.18
N ARG A 133 -1.41 9.90 16.29
CA ARG A 133 0.02 9.84 16.69
C ARG A 133 0.45 11.01 17.58
N GLY A 134 -0.25 12.15 17.50
CA GLY A 134 0.00 13.34 18.32
C GLY A 134 -0.63 13.30 19.71
N GLY A 135 -1.28 12.19 20.10
CA GLY A 135 -1.91 12.02 21.41
C GLY A 135 -3.32 12.62 21.51
N GLU A 136 -3.91 13.02 20.39
CA GLU A 136 -5.27 13.55 20.36
C GLU A 136 -6.30 12.43 20.57
N ASP A 137 -7.37 12.76 21.29
CA ASP A 137 -8.49 11.85 21.52
C ASP A 137 -9.12 11.41 20.18
N VAL A 138 -9.34 10.10 20.04
CA VAL A 138 -9.79 9.45 18.81
C VAL A 138 -11.12 10.03 18.31
N THR A 139 -12.02 10.40 19.23
CA THR A 139 -13.30 11.02 18.90
C THR A 139 -13.10 12.41 18.29
N ARG A 140 -12.18 13.18 18.88
CA ARG A 140 -11.88 14.54 18.40
C ARG A 140 -11.17 14.51 17.04
N ALA A 141 -10.22 13.59 16.86
CA ALA A 141 -9.53 13.38 15.59
C ALA A 141 -10.47 12.91 14.47
N ALA A 142 -11.51 12.12 14.80
CA ALA A 142 -12.53 11.64 13.89
C ALA A 142 -13.37 12.74 13.25
N PHE A 143 -13.98 13.60 14.09
CA PHE A 143 -14.83 14.69 13.64
C PHE A 143 -14.01 15.79 12.94
N ALA A 144 -12.81 16.08 13.45
CA ALA A 144 -11.87 16.99 12.79
C ALA A 144 -11.41 16.49 11.42
N SER A 145 -11.52 15.18 11.15
CA SER A 145 -11.15 14.55 9.87
C SER A 145 -12.31 14.45 8.87
N GLY A 146 -13.40 15.20 9.06
CA GLY A 146 -14.49 15.34 8.08
C GLY A 146 -15.40 14.12 7.98
N TYR A 147 -15.60 13.46 9.13
CA TYR A 147 -16.59 12.40 9.28
C TYR A 147 -17.80 12.94 10.07
N ASP A 148 -18.99 12.80 9.50
CA ASP A 148 -20.23 13.36 10.05
C ASP A 148 -20.72 12.65 11.34
N SER A 149 -20.07 11.53 11.71
CA SER A 149 -20.32 10.86 12.99
C SER A 149 -19.13 10.00 13.43
N LEU A 150 -18.99 9.85 14.75
CA LEU A 150 -18.18 8.82 15.40
C LEU A 150 -18.48 7.42 14.86
N SER A 151 -19.72 7.13 14.49
CA SER A 151 -20.11 5.85 13.90
C SER A 151 -19.56 5.70 12.47
N ALA A 152 -19.64 6.72 11.62
CA ALA A 152 -19.06 6.69 10.26
C ALA A 152 -17.53 6.70 10.26
N PHE A 153 -16.91 7.39 11.23
CA PHE A 153 -15.48 7.29 11.48
C PHE A 153 -15.12 5.93 12.06
N ASN A 154 -15.81 5.43 13.09
CA ASN A 154 -15.56 4.10 13.64
C ASN A 154 -15.90 3.00 12.64
N GLN A 155 -16.79 3.22 11.68
CA GLN A 155 -17.07 2.32 10.57
C GLN A 155 -15.94 2.39 9.54
N ALA A 156 -15.47 3.58 9.16
CA ALA A 156 -14.30 3.74 8.28
C ALA A 156 -12.98 3.29 8.95
N PHE A 157 -12.89 3.44 10.27
CA PHE A 157 -11.79 3.01 11.12
C PHE A 157 -11.91 1.51 11.36
N LYS A 158 -13.08 0.93 11.62
CA LYS A 158 -13.31 -0.53 11.63
C LYS A 158 -13.15 -1.14 10.24
N GLU A 159 -13.35 -0.38 9.16
CA GLU A 159 -13.09 -0.79 7.77
C GLU A 159 -11.59 -0.76 7.41
N VAL A 160 -10.80 0.12 8.05
CA VAL A 160 -9.35 0.28 7.79
C VAL A 160 -8.47 -0.39 8.87
N VAL A 161 -9.00 -0.56 10.08
CA VAL A 161 -8.34 -0.90 11.36
C VAL A 161 -9.11 -2.01 12.12
N GLY A 162 -10.24 -2.50 11.59
CA GLY A 162 -10.86 -3.79 11.97
C GLY A 162 -11.64 -3.88 13.28
N ALA A 163 -11.60 -2.90 14.20
CA ALA A 163 -12.41 -2.93 15.43
C ALA A 163 -12.72 -1.53 15.99
N THR A 164 -13.68 -1.45 16.92
CA THR A 164 -13.96 -0.24 17.72
C THR A 164 -12.98 -0.10 18.90
N PRO A 165 -12.76 1.12 19.43
CA PRO A 165 -11.84 1.35 20.56
C PRO A 165 -12.16 0.53 21.82
N THR A 166 -13.43 0.22 22.07
CA THR A 166 -13.88 -0.56 23.23
C THR A 166 -13.69 -2.08 23.03
N GLU A 167 -13.85 -2.57 21.80
CA GLU A 167 -13.59 -3.98 21.42
C GLU A 167 -12.09 -4.34 21.56
N ALA A 168 -11.20 -3.35 21.53
CA ALA A 168 -9.75 -3.51 21.62
C ALA A 168 -9.20 -4.03 22.96
N ARG A 169 -10.04 -4.15 24.00
CA ARG A 169 -9.62 -4.67 25.32
C ARG A 169 -9.47 -6.20 25.40
N HIS A 170 -10.16 -6.96 24.54
CA HIS A 170 -10.16 -8.43 24.55
C HIS A 170 -9.85 -9.08 23.19
N ALA A 171 -9.68 -8.26 22.16
CA ALA A 171 -9.43 -8.71 20.79
C ALA A 171 -7.94 -8.97 20.52
N THR A 172 -7.67 -9.87 19.58
CA THR A 172 -6.31 -10.16 19.12
C THR A 172 -5.71 -8.89 18.54
N ARG A 173 -4.57 -8.46 19.07
CA ARG A 173 -3.87 -7.29 18.54
C ARG A 173 -3.09 -7.67 17.27
N ILE A 174 -3.43 -7.04 16.16
CA ILE A 174 -2.69 -7.15 14.90
C ILE A 174 -1.94 -5.84 14.69
N THR A 175 -0.61 -5.88 14.78
CA THR A 175 0.22 -4.74 14.46
C THR A 175 0.28 -4.56 12.94
N VAL A 176 0.10 -3.33 12.47
CA VAL A 176 0.12 -2.96 11.05
C VAL A 176 1.26 -1.98 10.79
N THR A 177 2.05 -2.28 9.77
CA THR A 177 3.06 -1.37 9.22
C THR A 177 2.98 -1.34 7.70
N ARG A 178 3.82 -0.51 7.09
CA ARG A 178 3.98 -0.45 5.63
C ARG A 178 5.41 -0.80 5.25
N ILE A 179 5.53 -1.54 4.16
CA ILE A 179 6.80 -1.97 3.58
C ILE A 179 6.90 -1.35 2.18
N PRO A 180 7.87 -0.44 1.92
CA PRO A 180 8.09 0.09 0.59
C PRO A 180 8.65 -1.00 -0.33
N THR A 181 8.22 -1.02 -1.60
CA THR A 181 8.74 -1.95 -2.62
C THR A 181 8.84 -1.27 -3.98
N PRO A 182 9.68 -1.77 -4.92
CA PRO A 182 9.75 -1.24 -6.29
C PRO A 182 8.42 -1.32 -7.05
N LEU A 183 7.49 -2.21 -6.64
CA LEU A 183 6.17 -2.37 -7.26
C LEU A 183 5.07 -1.59 -6.51
N GLY A 184 5.47 -0.63 -5.66
CA GLY A 184 4.59 0.16 -4.82
C GLY A 184 4.50 -0.38 -3.38
N PRO A 185 3.99 0.42 -2.44
CA PRO A 185 4.02 0.06 -1.03
C PRO A 185 3.06 -1.10 -0.73
N MET A 186 3.49 -1.97 0.16
CA MET A 186 2.68 -3.04 0.73
C MET A 186 2.26 -2.68 2.16
N VAL A 187 1.05 -3.04 2.53
CA VAL A 187 0.58 -3.09 3.92
C VAL A 187 0.94 -4.46 4.46
N ALA A 188 1.57 -4.49 5.63
CA ALA A 188 1.88 -5.72 6.35
C ALA A 188 1.18 -5.69 7.70
N ALA A 189 0.52 -6.80 8.04
CA ALA A 189 -0.18 -6.97 9.31
C ALA A 189 0.26 -8.28 9.97
N ALA A 190 0.56 -8.24 11.26
CA ALA A 190 1.03 -9.40 12.01
C ALA A 190 0.44 -9.41 13.43
N THR A 191 0.15 -10.60 13.95
CA THR A 191 0.05 -10.80 15.40
C THR A 191 1.45 -10.75 16.02
N ASP A 192 1.55 -10.98 17.34
CA ASP A 192 2.85 -11.11 17.99
C ASP A 192 3.62 -12.36 17.50
N GLU A 193 2.94 -13.33 16.87
CA GLU A 193 3.50 -14.63 16.45
C GLU A 193 3.71 -14.78 14.94
N ALA A 194 2.83 -14.22 14.12
CA ALA A 194 2.80 -14.50 12.68
C ALA A 194 2.26 -13.36 11.82
N LEU A 195 2.76 -13.31 10.58
CA LEU A 195 2.29 -12.41 9.54
C LEU A 195 0.97 -12.95 8.97
N CYS A 196 -0.07 -12.12 8.98
CA CYS A 196 -1.42 -12.49 8.55
C CYS A 196 -1.91 -11.72 7.32
N LEU A 197 -1.20 -10.66 6.93
CA LEU A 197 -1.43 -9.93 5.69
C LEU A 197 -0.13 -9.31 5.16
N LEU A 198 0.06 -9.39 3.85
CA LEU A 198 1.08 -8.70 3.06
C LEU A 198 0.52 -8.42 1.67
N GLU A 199 0.05 -7.19 1.45
CA GLU A 199 -0.67 -6.84 0.22
C GLU A 199 -0.34 -5.44 -0.28
N PHE A 200 -0.43 -5.22 -1.59
CA PHE A 200 -0.25 -3.89 -2.16
C PHE A 200 -1.33 -2.92 -1.68
N ALA A 201 -0.92 -1.73 -1.23
CA ALA A 201 -1.81 -0.75 -0.61
C ALA A 201 -2.92 -0.23 -1.54
N ASP A 202 -2.76 -0.39 -2.87
CA ASP A 202 -3.73 0.02 -3.89
C ASP A 202 -4.60 -1.14 -4.42
N ARG A 203 -4.50 -2.34 -3.82
CA ARG A 203 -5.33 -3.48 -4.18
C ARG A 203 -6.80 -3.18 -3.86
N ARG A 204 -7.68 -3.28 -4.86
CA ARG A 204 -9.13 -3.01 -4.74
C ARG A 204 -9.81 -3.78 -3.59
N MET A 205 -9.36 -5.00 -3.32
CA MET A 205 -9.95 -5.88 -2.30
C MET A 205 -9.31 -5.75 -0.91
N LEU A 206 -8.34 -4.86 -0.71
CA LEU A 206 -7.59 -4.76 0.55
C LEU A 206 -8.51 -4.51 1.76
N GLU A 207 -9.44 -3.56 1.65
CA GLU A 207 -10.43 -3.25 2.70
C GLU A 207 -11.27 -4.49 3.05
N THR A 208 -11.72 -5.25 2.04
CA THR A 208 -12.47 -6.50 2.26
C THR A 208 -11.60 -7.59 2.91
N GLN A 209 -10.31 -7.65 2.58
CA GLN A 209 -9.39 -8.63 3.16
C GLN A 209 -9.06 -8.31 4.62
N LEU A 210 -8.85 -7.04 4.96
CA LEU A 210 -8.67 -6.58 6.34
C LEU A 210 -9.92 -6.85 7.18
N ARG A 211 -11.12 -6.53 6.66
CA ARG A 211 -12.39 -6.83 7.34
C ARG A 211 -12.54 -8.33 7.63
N ARG A 212 -12.37 -9.19 6.61
CA ARG A 212 -12.47 -10.65 6.77
C ARG A 212 -11.42 -11.20 7.73
N LEU A 213 -10.22 -10.63 7.74
CA LEU A 213 -9.15 -11.01 8.66
C LEU A 213 -9.51 -10.62 10.10
N GLY A 214 -10.03 -9.41 10.32
CA GLY A 214 -10.53 -8.93 11.60
C GLY A 214 -11.64 -9.82 12.16
N GLU A 215 -12.64 -10.16 11.32
CA GLU A 215 -13.73 -11.07 11.68
C GLU A 215 -13.21 -12.46 12.08
N ARG A 216 -12.27 -13.02 11.32
CA ARG A 216 -11.76 -14.39 11.53
C ARG A 216 -10.87 -14.52 12.76
N LEU A 217 -10.15 -13.47 13.13
CA LEU A 217 -9.21 -13.50 14.25
C LEU A 217 -9.72 -12.74 15.48
N ASN A 218 -10.97 -12.24 15.43
CA ASN A 218 -11.53 -11.32 16.42
C ASN A 218 -10.50 -10.22 16.78
N ALA A 219 -10.00 -9.53 15.75
CA ALA A 219 -8.78 -8.75 15.84
C ALA A 219 -8.99 -7.24 15.70
N VAL A 220 -8.19 -6.49 16.46
CA VAL A 220 -8.03 -5.05 16.30
C VAL A 220 -6.70 -4.80 15.66
N PHE A 221 -6.69 -3.94 14.66
CA PHE A 221 -5.45 -3.55 14.03
C PHE A 221 -4.90 -2.33 14.77
N VAL A 222 -3.60 -2.30 15.02
CA VAL A 222 -2.95 -1.15 15.65
C VAL A 222 -1.73 -0.77 14.82
N PRO A 223 -1.49 0.52 14.56
CA PRO A 223 -0.25 0.93 13.93
C PRO A 223 0.92 0.61 14.87
N GLY A 224 2.02 0.11 14.30
CA GLY A 224 3.22 -0.13 15.09
C GLY A 224 4.29 -0.88 14.32
N SER A 225 5.31 -1.27 15.06
CA SER A 225 6.40 -2.12 14.58
C SER A 225 6.51 -3.35 15.48
N GLY A 226 7.03 -4.44 14.95
CA GLY A 226 7.28 -5.65 15.73
C GLY A 226 8.27 -6.58 15.01
N PRO A 227 8.79 -7.60 15.70
CA PRO A 227 9.81 -8.49 15.16
C PRO A 227 9.39 -9.18 13.86
N ILE A 228 8.15 -9.68 13.80
CA ILE A 228 7.60 -10.33 12.59
C ILE A 228 7.54 -9.35 11.41
N LEU A 229 7.09 -8.12 11.65
CA LEU A 229 6.98 -7.09 10.62
C LEU A 229 8.35 -6.59 10.14
N ALA A 230 9.33 -6.46 11.05
CA ALA A 230 10.71 -6.12 10.70
C ALA A 230 11.36 -7.22 9.85
N ARG A 231 11.17 -8.49 10.24
CA ARG A 231 11.62 -9.65 9.46
C ARG A 231 10.96 -9.68 8.07
N ALA A 232 9.65 -9.44 8.00
CA ALA A 232 8.94 -9.36 6.73
C ALA A 232 9.47 -8.23 5.83
N ALA A 233 9.66 -7.03 6.39
CA ALA A 233 10.19 -5.88 5.66
C ALA A 233 11.57 -6.16 5.06
N GLU A 234 12.47 -6.73 5.87
CA GLU A 234 13.81 -7.08 5.41
C GLU A 234 13.79 -8.12 4.30
N GLN A 235 12.98 -9.17 4.43
CA GLN A 235 12.92 -10.21 3.40
C GLN A 235 12.26 -9.76 2.12
N VAL A 236 11.24 -8.92 2.21
CA VAL A 236 10.62 -8.29 1.03
C VAL A 236 11.66 -7.44 0.30
N ARG A 237 12.48 -6.66 1.03
CA ARG A 237 13.59 -5.88 0.45
C ARG A 237 14.57 -6.79 -0.30
N VAL A 238 15.09 -7.81 0.36
CA VAL A 238 16.07 -8.76 -0.23
C VAL A 238 15.47 -9.55 -1.41
N TYR A 239 14.16 -9.85 -1.39
CA TYR A 239 13.46 -10.48 -2.52
C TYR A 239 13.47 -9.58 -3.74
N PHE A 240 13.11 -8.30 -3.58
CA PHE A 240 13.09 -7.33 -4.69
C PHE A 240 14.50 -6.96 -5.20
N GLU A 241 15.53 -7.21 -4.41
CA GLU A 241 16.94 -7.15 -4.85
C GLU A 241 17.38 -8.39 -5.64
N GLY A 242 16.53 -9.42 -5.75
CA GLY A 242 16.83 -10.68 -6.43
C GLY A 242 17.70 -11.64 -5.60
N ALA A 243 17.99 -11.29 -4.35
CA ALA A 243 18.88 -12.06 -3.46
C ALA A 243 18.14 -13.05 -2.55
N ARG A 244 16.80 -13.02 -2.50
CA ARG A 244 15.99 -13.96 -1.71
C ARG A 244 15.06 -14.79 -2.59
N ARG A 245 15.14 -16.11 -2.40
CA ARG A 245 14.31 -17.11 -3.09
C ARG A 245 13.23 -17.73 -2.19
N GLU A 246 13.49 -17.78 -0.89
CA GLU A 246 12.60 -18.37 0.11
C GLU A 246 12.30 -17.40 1.25
N PHE A 247 11.11 -17.50 1.84
CA PHE A 247 10.68 -16.70 2.98
C PHE A 247 10.53 -17.59 4.21
N ASP A 248 11.08 -17.16 5.34
CA ASP A 248 11.01 -17.89 6.63
C ASP A 248 10.24 -17.08 7.71
N VAL A 249 9.39 -16.15 7.27
CA VAL A 249 8.47 -15.41 8.12
C VAL A 249 7.32 -16.35 8.54
N PRO A 250 7.02 -16.51 9.84
CA PRO A 250 5.85 -17.27 10.28
C PRO A 250 4.56 -16.68 9.70
N LEU A 251 3.71 -17.52 9.12
CA LEU A 251 2.47 -17.09 8.45
C LEU A 251 1.23 -17.64 9.17
N ALA A 252 0.25 -16.77 9.38
CA ALA A 252 -1.10 -17.17 9.77
C ALA A 252 -2.05 -16.93 8.59
N LEU A 253 -2.59 -18.01 8.02
CA LEU A 253 -3.39 -17.95 6.79
C LEU A 253 -4.87 -18.35 7.04
N PRO A 254 -5.64 -17.64 7.88
CA PRO A 254 -6.97 -18.10 8.31
C PRO A 254 -7.98 -18.09 7.15
N GLY A 255 -8.35 -19.24 6.60
CA GLY A 255 -9.19 -19.37 5.41
C GLY A 255 -10.37 -20.32 5.61
N THR A 256 -11.01 -20.72 4.52
CA THR A 256 -11.74 -22.00 4.54
C THR A 256 -10.71 -23.14 4.41
N ALA A 257 -11.05 -24.35 4.85
CA ALA A 257 -10.17 -25.52 4.70
C ALA A 257 -9.69 -25.71 3.24
N PHE A 258 -10.54 -25.40 2.27
CA PHE A 258 -10.17 -25.42 0.86
C PHE A 258 -9.19 -24.30 0.47
N GLN A 259 -9.40 -23.07 0.94
CA GLN A 259 -8.48 -21.96 0.71
C GLN A 259 -7.10 -22.24 1.31
N GLU A 260 -7.05 -22.73 2.56
CA GLU A 260 -5.80 -23.08 3.25
C GLU A 260 -5.04 -24.16 2.49
N THR A 261 -5.73 -25.21 2.05
CA THR A 261 -5.15 -26.27 1.20
C THR A 261 -4.56 -25.71 -0.10
N VAL A 262 -5.27 -24.78 -0.76
CA VAL A 262 -4.77 -24.12 -1.98
C VAL A 262 -3.55 -23.25 -1.67
N TRP A 263 -3.57 -22.45 -0.61
CA TRP A 263 -2.47 -21.58 -0.24
C TRP A 263 -1.21 -22.36 0.15
N GLU A 264 -1.35 -23.49 0.84
CA GLU A 264 -0.24 -24.42 1.10
C GLU A 264 0.31 -25.05 -0.18
N ALA A 265 -0.55 -25.39 -1.15
CA ALA A 265 -0.08 -25.84 -2.45
C ALA A 265 0.63 -24.73 -3.25
N LEU A 266 0.21 -23.47 -3.12
CA LEU A 266 0.91 -22.33 -3.74
C LEU A 266 2.32 -22.16 -3.16
N ARG A 267 2.50 -22.32 -1.84
CA ARG A 267 3.82 -22.21 -1.18
C ARG A 267 4.82 -23.24 -1.70
N ARG A 268 4.35 -24.36 -2.24
CA ARG A 268 5.18 -25.42 -2.84
C ARG A 268 5.58 -25.13 -4.30
N VAL A 269 5.10 -24.05 -4.91
CA VAL A 269 5.53 -23.65 -6.26
C VAL A 269 6.88 -22.94 -6.14
N PRO A 270 7.99 -23.48 -6.69
CA PRO A 270 9.32 -22.93 -6.49
C PRO A 270 9.51 -21.53 -7.08
N TYR A 271 10.54 -20.82 -6.60
CA TYR A 271 10.97 -19.54 -7.18
C TYR A 271 11.38 -19.70 -8.64
N GLY A 272 10.91 -18.81 -9.52
CA GLY A 272 11.22 -18.84 -10.95
C GLY A 272 10.36 -19.80 -11.77
N GLU A 273 9.60 -20.68 -11.11
CA GLU A 273 8.68 -21.61 -11.75
C GLU A 273 7.24 -21.09 -11.82
N THR A 274 6.49 -21.61 -12.78
CA THR A 274 5.06 -21.32 -12.92
C THR A 274 4.24 -22.59 -13.04
N VAL A 275 3.00 -22.55 -12.55
CA VAL A 275 2.06 -23.67 -12.62
C VAL A 275 0.74 -23.19 -13.24
N SER A 276 0.03 -24.03 -13.99
CA SER A 276 -1.31 -23.65 -14.46
C SER A 276 -2.38 -23.89 -13.37
N TYR A 277 -3.51 -23.20 -13.45
CA TYR A 277 -4.64 -23.46 -12.55
C TYR A 277 -5.12 -24.93 -12.60
N GLY A 278 -5.08 -25.55 -13.78
CA GLY A 278 -5.45 -26.96 -13.97
C GLY A 278 -4.44 -27.93 -13.35
N GLU A 279 -3.15 -27.65 -13.50
CA GLU A 279 -2.08 -28.41 -12.84
C GLU A 279 -2.18 -28.30 -11.32
N LEU A 280 -2.41 -27.09 -10.79
CA LEU A 280 -2.61 -26.90 -9.36
C LEU A 280 -3.84 -27.66 -8.83
N ALA A 281 -4.94 -27.67 -9.58
CA ALA A 281 -6.14 -28.45 -9.25
C ALA A 281 -5.88 -29.96 -9.24
N ARG A 282 -5.07 -30.47 -10.18
CA ARG A 282 -4.63 -31.88 -10.21
C ARG A 282 -3.75 -32.25 -9.01
N ARG A 283 -2.77 -31.40 -8.66
CA ARG A 283 -1.91 -31.60 -7.47
C ARG A 283 -2.70 -31.69 -6.17
N LEU A 284 -3.86 -31.04 -6.12
CA LEU A 284 -4.79 -31.08 -4.99
C LEU A 284 -5.76 -32.27 -5.02
N GLY A 285 -5.64 -33.19 -5.98
CA GLY A 285 -6.57 -34.31 -6.15
C GLY A 285 -7.97 -33.89 -6.59
N ARG A 286 -8.13 -32.67 -7.14
CA ARG A 286 -9.42 -32.10 -7.53
C ARG A 286 -9.39 -31.53 -8.95
N PRO A 287 -9.18 -32.35 -10.01
CA PRO A 287 -8.98 -31.87 -11.38
C PRO A 287 -10.11 -30.98 -11.93
N SER A 288 -11.35 -31.21 -11.50
CA SER A 288 -12.53 -30.42 -11.92
C SER A 288 -12.66 -29.07 -11.20
N ALA A 289 -11.89 -28.82 -10.14
CA ALA A 289 -12.04 -27.64 -9.27
C ALA A 289 -11.25 -26.40 -9.74
N VAL A 290 -10.87 -26.31 -11.03
CA VAL A 290 -10.02 -25.23 -11.58
C VAL A 290 -10.51 -23.83 -11.22
N ARG A 291 -11.82 -23.56 -11.40
CA ARG A 291 -12.40 -22.25 -11.08
C ARG A 291 -12.38 -21.94 -9.58
N ALA A 292 -12.57 -22.95 -8.74
CA ALA A 292 -12.50 -22.79 -7.28
C ALA A 292 -11.06 -22.50 -6.84
N VAL A 293 -10.08 -23.20 -7.41
CA VAL A 293 -8.64 -22.95 -7.19
C VAL A 293 -8.28 -21.53 -7.63
N ALA A 294 -8.74 -21.07 -8.79
CA ALA A 294 -8.50 -19.70 -9.26
C ALA A 294 -9.06 -18.65 -8.30
N ARG A 295 -10.26 -18.88 -7.74
CA ARG A 295 -10.88 -18.00 -6.75
C ARG A 295 -10.09 -17.97 -5.43
N ALA A 296 -9.67 -19.14 -4.93
CA ALA A 296 -8.85 -19.24 -3.73
C ALA A 296 -7.46 -18.58 -3.91
N ASN A 297 -6.84 -18.73 -5.08
CA ASN A 297 -5.62 -18.02 -5.45
C ASN A 297 -5.81 -16.49 -5.43
N GLY A 298 -6.95 -16.02 -5.96
CA GLY A 298 -7.33 -14.61 -5.92
C GLY A 298 -7.57 -14.09 -4.50
N ASP A 299 -8.02 -14.93 -3.57
CA ASP A 299 -8.28 -14.56 -2.17
C ASP A 299 -7.03 -14.59 -1.28
N ASN A 300 -5.85 -14.95 -1.81
CA ASN A 300 -4.58 -14.83 -1.08
C ASN A 300 -4.39 -13.39 -0.55
N ARG A 301 -3.87 -13.30 0.68
CA ARG A 301 -3.64 -12.07 1.45
C ARG A 301 -2.19 -11.88 1.86
N VAL A 302 -1.31 -12.83 1.54
CA VAL A 302 0.11 -12.77 1.88
C VAL A 302 0.88 -12.90 0.57
N ALA A 303 0.77 -11.88 -0.29
CA ALA A 303 1.48 -11.82 -1.55
C ALA A 303 2.99 -11.98 -1.33
N LEU A 304 3.70 -12.43 -2.38
CA LEU A 304 5.12 -12.83 -2.35
C LEU A 304 5.37 -14.14 -1.60
N MET A 305 5.00 -14.20 -0.32
CA MET A 305 5.29 -15.36 0.55
C MET A 305 4.35 -16.54 0.28
N VAL A 306 3.09 -16.26 -0.08
CA VAL A 306 2.21 -17.20 -0.77
C VAL A 306 2.20 -16.77 -2.24
N PRO A 307 2.91 -17.47 -3.14
CA PRO A 307 3.28 -16.94 -4.47
C PRO A 307 2.16 -17.12 -5.50
N CYS A 308 1.01 -16.47 -5.27
CA CYS A 308 -0.15 -16.51 -6.18
C CYS A 308 0.11 -15.90 -7.57
N HIS A 309 1.22 -15.16 -7.74
CA HIS A 309 1.71 -14.66 -9.02
C HIS A 309 2.34 -15.73 -9.90
N ARG A 310 2.73 -16.89 -9.34
CA ARG A 310 3.31 -18.03 -10.08
C ARG A 310 2.28 -18.91 -10.78
N VAL A 311 0.98 -18.66 -10.56
CA VAL A 311 -0.09 -19.42 -11.24
C VAL A 311 -0.50 -18.72 -12.53
N VAL A 312 -0.51 -19.41 -13.67
CA VAL A 312 -0.80 -18.84 -15.01
C VAL A 312 -1.91 -19.61 -15.74
N GLY A 313 -2.34 -19.09 -16.90
CA GLY A 313 -3.22 -19.81 -17.82
C GLY A 313 -2.56 -21.10 -18.36
N SER A 314 -3.35 -22.03 -18.89
CA SER A 314 -2.83 -23.26 -19.51
C SER A 314 -1.97 -23.00 -20.75
N ASP A 315 -2.20 -21.87 -21.40
CA ASP A 315 -1.45 -21.31 -22.53
C ASP A 315 -0.24 -20.46 -22.11
N GLY A 316 0.04 -20.37 -20.79
CA GLY A 316 1.08 -19.51 -20.24
C GLY A 316 0.68 -18.03 -20.14
N ALA A 317 -0.54 -17.65 -20.52
CA ALA A 317 -0.98 -16.27 -20.45
C ALA A 317 -1.10 -15.79 -18.99
N LEU A 318 -0.65 -14.54 -18.75
CA LEU A 318 -0.87 -13.87 -17.47
C LEU A 318 -2.34 -13.47 -17.35
N THR A 319 -3.09 -14.30 -16.65
CA THR A 319 -4.49 -14.01 -16.29
C THR A 319 -4.58 -13.57 -14.84
N GLY A 320 -5.62 -12.78 -14.52
CA GLY A 320 -6.08 -12.42 -13.17
C GLY A 320 -5.01 -12.27 -12.07
N TYR A 321 -4.73 -11.03 -11.64
CA TYR A 321 -3.94 -10.79 -10.43
C TYR A 321 -4.54 -9.65 -9.61
N GLY A 322 -4.79 -9.89 -8.32
CA GLY A 322 -5.44 -8.93 -7.41
C GLY A 322 -4.69 -7.60 -7.29
N GLY A 323 -3.37 -7.62 -7.41
CA GLY A 323 -2.51 -6.43 -7.43
C GLY A 323 -2.22 -5.87 -8.84
N GLY A 324 -2.88 -6.35 -9.90
CA GLY A 324 -2.66 -5.91 -11.28
C GLY A 324 -1.61 -6.73 -12.07
N LEU A 325 -1.92 -7.02 -13.33
CA LEU A 325 -1.09 -7.90 -14.18
C LEU A 325 0.34 -7.41 -14.39
N TRP A 326 0.57 -6.10 -14.36
CA TRP A 326 1.91 -5.52 -14.47
C TRP A 326 2.84 -5.94 -13.32
N ARG A 327 2.31 -6.07 -12.09
CA ARG A 327 3.07 -6.57 -10.93
C ARG A 327 3.39 -8.04 -11.06
N LYS A 328 2.40 -8.85 -11.47
CA LYS A 328 2.58 -10.28 -11.75
C LYS A 328 3.70 -10.50 -12.77
N ARG A 329 3.69 -9.72 -13.85
CA ARG A 329 4.75 -9.74 -14.87
C ARG A 329 6.11 -9.35 -14.28
N ALA A 330 6.18 -8.24 -13.55
CA ALA A 330 7.43 -7.76 -12.98
C ALA A 330 8.05 -8.74 -11.98
N MET A 331 7.23 -9.36 -11.11
CA MET A 331 7.70 -10.38 -10.17
C MET A 331 8.19 -11.64 -10.92
N LEU A 332 7.47 -12.11 -11.93
CA LEU A 332 7.91 -13.26 -12.72
C LEU A 332 9.21 -12.99 -13.48
N ALA A 333 9.38 -11.78 -14.03
CA ALA A 333 10.62 -11.37 -14.70
C ALA A 333 11.80 -11.35 -13.71
N LEU A 334 11.60 -10.73 -12.54
CA LEU A 334 12.58 -10.74 -11.44
C LEU A 334 12.98 -12.17 -11.07
N GLU A 335 12.00 -13.06 -10.90
CA GLU A 335 12.25 -14.45 -10.52
C GLU A 335 12.96 -15.29 -11.60
N ARG A 336 12.84 -14.88 -12.87
CA ARG A 336 13.58 -15.49 -13.98
C ARG A 336 14.97 -14.88 -14.20
N GLY A 337 15.36 -13.89 -13.40
CA GLY A 337 16.61 -13.16 -13.61
C GLY A 337 16.60 -12.28 -14.86
N GLU A 338 15.43 -12.01 -15.43
CA GLU A 338 15.26 -11.05 -16.51
C GLU A 338 15.47 -9.66 -15.90
N ARG A 339 16.62 -9.04 -16.19
CA ARG A 339 16.87 -7.66 -15.79
C ARG A 339 15.71 -6.82 -16.34
N SER A 340 15.07 -6.02 -15.49
CA SER A 340 14.22 -4.92 -15.95
C SER A 340 15.03 -4.12 -16.96
N GLY A 341 14.77 -4.32 -18.25
CA GLY A 341 15.51 -3.66 -19.30
C GLY A 341 15.44 -2.15 -19.06
N SER A 342 16.59 -1.54 -18.79
CA SER A 342 16.82 -0.16 -19.16
C SER A 342 16.61 -0.06 -20.67
N GLY A 343 15.38 0.24 -21.07
CA GLY A 343 15.05 0.59 -22.44
C GLY A 343 15.75 1.89 -22.77
N ALA A 344 16.89 1.76 -23.42
CA ALA A 344 17.69 2.83 -23.99
C ALA A 344 16.88 3.69 -24.96
N THR A 345 17.18 4.97 -24.92
CA THR A 345 17.18 5.96 -26.01
C THR A 345 17.08 5.37 -27.42
N ARG A 346 16.14 5.90 -28.22
CA ARG A 346 16.12 6.06 -29.69
C ARG A 346 14.76 6.69 -30.02
N ALA A 347 14.60 7.75 -30.80
CA ALA A 347 15.46 8.74 -31.44
C ALA A 347 14.62 10.02 -31.52
#